data_AF-A0A3S1A3T4-F1
#
_entry.id   AF-A0A3S1A3T4-F1
#
_cell.length_a   1.000
_cell.length_b   1.000
_cell.length_c   1.000
_cell.angle_alpha   90.00
_cell.angle_beta   90.00
_cell.angle_gamma   90.00
#
_symmetry.space_group_name_H-M   'P 1'
#
loop_
_entity.id
_entity.type
_entity.pdbx_description
1 polymer ?
#
loop_
_entity_poly.entity_id
_entity_poly.type
_entity_poly.pdbx_seq_one_letter_code
_entity_poly.pdbx_strand_id
1 'polypeptide(L)'
;MPDSVAYQPDLMDRIFTQKRMHSYQRVFGNLTDREMVGIYIWNQTLGGELYPLLSAAEITLRNAIDSAFITFSGPWWWKRVKYKSYASVAGHIPPFEVQAMKDNFSKAANYVRKEKKLRYHRRNHNPSHEEVVASTEFSTWEFAMNDELLGPGLFWNTMMTQVFKGQWPSQSGANTLSTARDQVKTIREYRNRVAHNEPLWKAYHVNTPQDAIAYINTKIDTVEQLIKLLSPEKHDLLTKHRLFSNARRINSLSEITRFRTTGNAQWLGSFGDVTSAFLHARGCNSPVLCKLSPGTEPFLIIPQ
;
A
#
# COMPACT_ATOMS: atom_id res chain seq x y z
N MET A 1 16.10 21.27 -2.82
CA MET A 1 16.08 21.22 -4.29
C MET A 1 17.25 22.02 -4.84
N PRO A 2 18.07 21.45 -5.72
CA PRO A 2 19.32 22.08 -6.18
C PRO A 2 19.06 23.25 -7.15
N ASP A 3 19.80 24.35 -6.99
CA ASP A 3 19.79 25.48 -7.94
C ASP A 3 20.54 25.17 -9.24
N SER A 4 21.30 24.08 -9.27
CA SER A 4 22.05 23.62 -10.44
C SER A 4 21.20 22.92 -11.50
N VAL A 5 19.89 22.79 -11.30
CA VAL A 5 18.98 22.11 -12.24
C VAL A 5 18.19 23.13 -13.05
N ALA A 6 18.29 23.04 -14.37
CA ALA A 6 17.42 23.77 -15.28
C ALA A 6 16.04 23.08 -15.33
N TYR A 7 15.02 23.75 -14.77
CA TYR A 7 13.67 23.21 -14.69
C TYR A 7 12.87 23.42 -15.99
N GLN A 8 13.08 24.53 -16.67
CA GLN A 8 12.39 24.87 -17.92
C GLN A 8 13.34 24.83 -19.11
N PRO A 9 12.83 24.51 -20.32
CA PRO A 9 11.49 23.97 -20.59
C PRO A 9 11.39 22.45 -20.37
N ASP A 10 12.48 21.74 -20.67
CA ASP A 10 12.46 20.29 -20.91
C ASP A 10 12.01 19.43 -19.72
N LEU A 11 12.40 19.77 -18.49
CA LEU A 11 12.09 18.94 -17.33
C LEU A 11 10.61 19.01 -16.96
N MET A 12 10.04 20.21 -16.94
CA MET A 12 8.64 20.42 -16.58
C MET A 12 7.69 19.78 -17.59
N ASP A 13 7.94 19.97 -18.90
CA ASP A 13 7.11 19.42 -19.97
C ASP A 13 7.14 17.89 -20.04
N ARG A 14 8.24 17.26 -19.59
CA ARG A 14 8.39 15.80 -19.57
C ARG A 14 7.79 15.15 -18.33
N ILE A 15 7.80 15.83 -17.18
CA ILE A 15 7.27 15.27 -15.92
C ILE A 15 5.76 15.51 -15.81
N PHE A 16 5.29 16.70 -16.18
CA PHE A 16 3.93 17.11 -15.92
C PHE A 16 3.14 17.41 -17.19
N THR A 17 1.97 16.78 -17.30
CA THR A 17 0.91 17.32 -18.14
C THR A 17 0.24 18.50 -17.43
N GLN A 18 -0.40 19.40 -18.17
CA GLN A 18 -1.15 20.54 -17.58
C GLN A 18 -2.16 20.10 -16.52
N LYS A 19 -2.89 19.00 -16.79
CA LYS A 19 -3.83 18.41 -15.81
C LYS A 19 -3.14 17.95 -14.53
N ARG A 20 -1.92 17.41 -14.64
CA ARG A 20 -1.12 17.03 -13.46
C ARG A 20 -0.68 18.27 -12.69
N MET A 21 -0.13 19.29 -13.34
CA MET A 21 0.28 20.55 -12.66
C MET A 21 -0.87 21.16 -11.86
N HIS A 22 -2.05 21.28 -12.48
CA HIS A 22 -3.23 21.82 -11.83
C HIS A 22 -3.64 21.01 -10.59
N SER A 23 -3.50 19.68 -10.61
CA SER A 23 -3.81 18.83 -9.46
C SER A 23 -2.91 19.09 -8.25
N TYR A 24 -1.67 19.52 -8.48
CA TYR A 24 -0.74 19.89 -7.41
C TYR A 24 -1.03 21.30 -6.92
N GLN A 25 -1.16 22.27 -7.83
CA GLN A 25 -1.45 23.66 -7.47
C GLN A 25 -2.76 23.83 -6.71
N ARG A 26 -3.79 23.05 -7.04
CA ARG A 26 -5.07 23.08 -6.32
C ARG A 26 -4.92 22.80 -4.82
N VAL A 27 -3.96 21.96 -4.42
CA VAL A 27 -3.78 21.53 -3.02
C VAL A 27 -2.66 22.30 -2.33
N PHE A 28 -1.60 22.64 -3.07
CA PHE A 28 -0.39 23.23 -2.51
C PHE A 28 -0.22 24.73 -2.82
N GLY A 29 -1.20 25.32 -3.51
CA GLY A 29 -1.20 26.73 -3.92
C GLY A 29 -0.37 26.99 -5.17
N ASN A 30 -0.06 28.27 -5.41
CA ASN A 30 0.80 28.67 -6.52
C ASN A 30 2.25 28.26 -6.21
N LEU A 31 2.71 27.22 -6.90
CA LEU A 31 4.07 26.68 -6.79
C LEU A 31 4.95 27.23 -7.90
N THR A 32 6.19 27.57 -7.57
CA THR A 32 7.25 27.68 -8.58
C THR A 32 7.56 26.31 -9.20
N ASP A 33 8.20 26.26 -10.36
CA ASP A 33 8.58 25.00 -11.01
C ASP A 33 9.43 24.09 -10.10
N ARG A 34 10.34 24.71 -9.36
CA ARG A 34 11.19 24.03 -8.38
C ARG A 34 10.38 23.39 -7.26
N GLU A 35 9.42 24.12 -6.72
CA GLU A 35 8.55 23.62 -5.67
C GLU A 35 7.61 22.53 -6.18
N MET A 36 7.11 22.66 -7.41
CA MET A 36 6.29 21.64 -8.08
C MET A 36 7.05 20.32 -8.21
N VAL A 37 8.29 20.35 -8.71
CA VAL A 37 9.14 19.15 -8.76
C VAL A 37 9.41 18.62 -7.35
N GLY A 38 9.59 19.50 -6.37
CA GLY A 38 9.75 19.12 -4.96
C GLY A 38 8.58 18.28 -4.43
N ILE A 39 7.34 18.77 -4.59
CA ILE A 39 6.14 18.03 -4.18
C ILE A 39 5.96 16.73 -4.98
N TYR A 40 6.36 16.70 -6.25
CA TYR A 40 6.36 15.47 -7.04
C TYR A 40 7.33 14.41 -6.48
N ILE A 41 8.56 14.81 -6.12
CA ILE A 41 9.53 13.91 -5.50
C ILE A 41 9.06 13.47 -4.11
N TRP A 42 8.41 14.35 -3.34
CA TRP A 42 7.76 13.96 -2.08
C TRP A 42 6.71 12.86 -2.30
N ASN A 43 5.83 13.02 -3.29
CA ASN A 43 4.82 12.01 -3.64
C ASN A 43 5.46 10.66 -4.00
N GLN A 44 6.55 10.68 -4.78
CA GLN A 44 7.31 9.48 -5.14
C GLN A 44 7.95 8.81 -3.91
N THR A 45 8.61 9.61 -3.05
CA THR A 45 9.27 9.13 -1.83
C THR A 45 8.25 8.49 -0.89
N LEU A 46 7.08 9.14 -0.72
CA LEU A 46 5.99 8.61 0.09
C LEU A 46 5.44 7.30 -0.50
N GLY A 47 5.31 7.21 -1.82
CA GLY A 47 4.97 5.96 -2.50
C GLY A 47 5.95 4.83 -2.16
N GLY A 48 7.24 5.14 -2.08
CA GLY A 48 8.29 4.22 -1.64
C GLY A 48 8.12 3.71 -0.20
N GLU A 49 7.80 4.61 0.74
CA GLU A 49 7.54 4.23 2.15
C GLU A 49 6.24 3.44 2.32
N LEU A 50 5.22 3.69 1.48
CA LEU A 50 3.94 2.99 1.52
C LEU A 50 4.02 1.59 0.91
N TYR A 51 4.87 1.38 -0.09
CA TYR A 51 5.00 0.10 -0.80
C TYR A 51 5.17 -1.12 0.13
N PRO A 52 6.11 -1.15 1.10
CA PRO A 52 6.27 -2.31 1.97
C PRO A 52 5.04 -2.57 2.85
N LEU A 53 4.30 -1.53 3.27
CA LEU A 53 3.07 -1.66 4.04
C LEU A 53 1.95 -2.28 3.18
N LEU A 54 1.75 -1.75 1.97
CA LEU A 54 0.74 -2.24 1.03
C LEU A 54 1.02 -3.68 0.60
N SER A 55 2.28 -4.00 0.32
CA SER A 55 2.73 -5.35 -0.02
C SER A 55 2.55 -6.31 1.16
N ALA A 56 2.86 -5.88 2.38
CA ALA A 56 2.65 -6.70 3.57
C ALA A 56 1.16 -7.02 3.78
N ALA A 57 0.25 -6.07 3.58
CA ALA A 57 -1.19 -6.33 3.65
C ALA A 57 -1.64 -7.35 2.60
N GLU A 58 -1.23 -7.19 1.34
CA GLU A 58 -1.57 -8.10 0.23
C GLU A 58 -1.09 -9.54 0.51
N ILE A 59 0.18 -9.70 0.90
CA ILE A 59 0.78 -11.01 1.17
C ILE A 59 0.15 -11.67 2.40
N THR A 60 -0.07 -10.90 3.47
CA THR A 60 -0.66 -11.43 4.71
C THR A 60 -2.09 -11.91 4.48
N LEU A 61 -2.89 -11.12 3.75
CA LEU A 61 -4.25 -11.49 3.38
C LEU A 61 -4.27 -12.77 2.54
N ARG A 62 -3.48 -12.79 1.46
CA ARG A 62 -3.38 -13.94 0.55
C ARG A 62 -3.05 -15.21 1.31
N ASN A 63 -1.99 -15.17 2.11
CA ASN A 63 -1.50 -16.36 2.79
C ASN A 63 -2.48 -16.83 3.88
N ALA A 64 -3.14 -15.91 4.58
CA ALA A 64 -4.16 -16.24 5.58
C ALA A 64 -5.37 -16.95 4.93
N ILE A 65 -5.89 -16.39 3.83
CA ILE A 65 -7.02 -16.97 3.10
C ILE A 65 -6.64 -18.33 2.48
N ASP A 66 -5.49 -18.40 1.79
CA ASP A 66 -5.05 -19.64 1.12
C ASP A 66 -4.83 -20.79 2.12
N SER A 67 -4.13 -20.52 3.23
CA SER A 67 -3.87 -21.54 4.27
C SER A 67 -5.16 -22.05 4.90
N ALA A 68 -6.11 -21.15 5.15
CA ALA A 68 -7.42 -21.51 5.67
C ALA A 68 -8.23 -22.34 4.66
N PHE A 69 -8.18 -22.00 3.37
CA PHE A 69 -8.86 -22.78 2.34
C PHE A 69 -8.25 -24.16 2.14
N ILE A 70 -6.92 -24.29 2.18
CA ILE A 70 -6.24 -25.59 2.14
C ILE A 70 -6.74 -26.48 3.28
N THR A 71 -6.90 -25.92 4.49
CA THR A 71 -7.45 -26.64 5.64
C THR A 71 -8.92 -27.03 5.42
N PHE A 72 -9.70 -26.15 4.79
CA PHE A 72 -11.14 -26.33 4.58
C PHE A 72 -11.49 -27.34 3.49
N SER A 73 -10.81 -27.30 2.33
CA SER A 73 -11.18 -28.07 1.14
C SER A 73 -10.01 -28.65 0.36
N GLY A 74 -8.79 -28.56 0.90
CA GLY A 74 -7.57 -29.11 0.31
C GLY A 74 -6.88 -28.17 -0.70
N PRO A 75 -5.71 -28.58 -1.22
CA PRO A 75 -5.00 -27.85 -2.27
C PRO A 75 -5.86 -27.66 -3.52
N TRP A 76 -5.56 -26.64 -4.32
CA TRP A 76 -6.35 -26.30 -5.52
C TRP A 76 -7.81 -25.95 -5.22
N TRP A 77 -8.09 -25.45 -4.00
CA TRP A 77 -9.42 -25.15 -3.49
C TRP A 77 -10.27 -24.31 -4.44
N TRP A 78 -9.66 -23.40 -5.21
CA TRP A 78 -10.35 -22.55 -6.19
C TRP A 78 -11.12 -23.34 -7.26
N LYS A 79 -10.74 -24.59 -7.53
CA LYS A 79 -11.45 -25.48 -8.46
C LYS A 79 -12.76 -26.03 -7.87
N ARG A 80 -12.90 -26.05 -6.55
CA ARG A 80 -13.97 -26.74 -5.81
C ARG A 80 -14.69 -25.83 -4.81
N VAL A 81 -14.58 -24.52 -4.98
CA VAL A 81 -15.25 -23.53 -4.10
C VAL A 81 -16.76 -23.73 -4.14
N LYS A 82 -17.34 -23.94 -2.96
CA LYS A 82 -18.78 -23.91 -2.72
C LYS A 82 -19.22 -22.49 -2.42
N TYR A 83 -20.39 -22.10 -2.92
CA TYR A 83 -20.99 -20.79 -2.72
C TYR A 83 -22.52 -20.89 -2.63
N LYS A 84 -23.18 -19.88 -2.05
CA LYS A 84 -24.62 -19.89 -1.73
C LYS A 84 -25.50 -20.12 -2.94
N SER A 85 -25.27 -19.34 -4.00
CA SER A 85 -26.13 -19.35 -5.19
C SER A 85 -25.83 -20.49 -6.16
N TYR A 86 -25.01 -21.48 -5.76
CA TYR A 86 -24.71 -22.63 -6.60
C TYR A 86 -25.97 -23.45 -6.90
N ALA A 87 -26.20 -23.72 -8.18
CA ALA A 87 -27.22 -24.66 -8.63
C ALA A 87 -26.58 -25.73 -9.53
N SER A 88 -26.86 -27.01 -9.26
CA SER A 88 -26.40 -28.13 -10.08
C SER A 88 -27.29 -28.31 -11.33
N VAL A 89 -27.42 -27.25 -12.13
CA VAL A 89 -28.20 -27.23 -13.36
C VAL A 89 -27.32 -26.86 -14.55
N ALA A 90 -27.64 -27.40 -15.72
CA ALA A 90 -26.96 -27.04 -16.96
C ALA A 90 -27.12 -25.54 -17.23
N GLY A 91 -26.02 -24.87 -17.60
CA GLY A 91 -26.03 -23.42 -17.86
C GLY A 91 -26.03 -22.54 -16.61
N HIS A 92 -25.81 -23.08 -15.41
CA HIS A 92 -25.63 -22.24 -14.21
C HIS A 92 -24.47 -21.26 -14.40
N ILE A 93 -24.78 -19.97 -14.26
CA ILE A 93 -23.79 -18.89 -14.31
C ILE A 93 -23.42 -18.52 -12.87
N PRO A 94 -22.15 -18.72 -12.45
CA PRO A 94 -21.69 -18.30 -11.14
C PRO A 94 -21.77 -16.76 -10.99
N PRO A 95 -21.92 -16.26 -9.75
CA PRO A 95 -21.76 -14.84 -9.45
C PRO A 95 -20.43 -14.30 -9.95
N PHE A 96 -20.42 -13.01 -10.31
CA PHE A 96 -19.26 -12.35 -10.93
C PHE A 96 -17.98 -12.58 -10.13
N GLU A 97 -17.98 -12.35 -8.81
CA GLU A 97 -16.77 -12.50 -8.00
C GLU A 97 -16.26 -13.93 -7.92
N VAL A 98 -17.16 -14.92 -7.85
CA VAL A 98 -16.78 -16.33 -7.86
C VAL A 98 -16.13 -16.69 -9.19
N GLN A 99 -16.71 -16.23 -10.30
CA GLN A 99 -16.16 -16.46 -11.63
C GLN A 99 -14.82 -15.74 -11.81
N ALA A 100 -14.74 -14.46 -11.47
CA ALA A 100 -13.55 -13.64 -11.60
C ALA A 100 -12.38 -14.19 -10.77
N MET A 101 -12.64 -14.67 -9.54
CA MET A 101 -11.65 -15.36 -8.73
C MET A 101 -11.11 -16.61 -9.43
N LYS A 102 -11.98 -17.49 -9.94
CA LYS A 102 -11.57 -18.72 -10.66
C LYS A 102 -10.78 -18.40 -11.94
N ASP A 103 -11.19 -17.37 -12.66
CA ASP A 103 -10.51 -16.92 -13.87
C ASP A 103 -9.12 -16.35 -13.55
N ASN A 104 -8.98 -15.63 -12.45
CA ASN A 104 -7.67 -15.13 -12.00
C ASN A 104 -6.70 -16.27 -11.67
N PHE A 105 -7.15 -17.33 -10.99
CA PHE A 105 -6.30 -18.52 -10.77
C PHE A 105 -5.92 -19.21 -12.09
N SER A 106 -6.84 -19.27 -13.05
CA SER A 106 -6.57 -19.86 -14.37
C SER A 106 -5.56 -19.03 -15.17
N LYS A 107 -5.69 -17.70 -15.14
CA LYS A 107 -4.72 -16.75 -15.73
C LYS A 107 -3.36 -16.87 -15.06
N ALA A 108 -3.30 -16.94 -13.73
CA ALA A 108 -2.06 -17.13 -12.97
C ALA A 108 -1.34 -18.42 -13.37
N ALA A 109 -2.07 -19.55 -13.47
CA ALA A 109 -1.48 -20.81 -13.93
C ALA A 109 -0.93 -20.72 -15.37
N ASN A 110 -1.65 -20.05 -16.28
CA ASN A 110 -1.18 -19.84 -17.64
C ASN A 110 0.04 -18.91 -17.71
N TYR A 111 0.07 -17.87 -16.88
CA TYR A 111 1.22 -16.99 -16.73
C TYR A 111 2.46 -17.77 -16.29
N VAL A 112 2.35 -18.61 -15.25
CA VAL A 112 3.45 -19.48 -14.79
C VAL A 112 3.96 -20.37 -15.92
N ARG A 113 3.06 -21.05 -16.66
CA ARG A 113 3.46 -21.89 -17.80
C ARG A 113 4.23 -21.09 -18.86
N LYS A 114 3.74 -19.90 -19.19
CA LYS A 114 4.37 -18.99 -20.16
C LYS A 114 5.74 -18.53 -19.68
N GLU A 115 5.86 -18.06 -18.45
CA GLU A 115 7.12 -17.60 -17.86
C GLU A 115 8.15 -18.74 -17.82
N LYS A 116 7.75 -19.96 -17.43
CA LYS A 116 8.67 -21.10 -17.37
C LYS A 116 9.17 -21.53 -18.75
N LYS A 117 8.29 -21.45 -19.76
CA LYS A 117 8.66 -21.68 -21.16
C LYS A 117 9.63 -20.60 -21.67
N LEU A 118 9.34 -19.32 -21.42
CA LEU A 118 10.11 -18.21 -21.99
C LEU A 118 11.45 -18.01 -21.29
N ARG A 119 11.47 -18.00 -19.95
CA ARG A 119 12.67 -17.68 -19.16
C ARG A 119 13.60 -18.87 -18.97
N TYR A 120 13.04 -20.09 -18.88
CA TYR A 120 13.81 -21.29 -18.53
C TYR A 120 13.72 -22.41 -19.55
N HIS A 121 13.12 -22.16 -20.73
CA HIS A 121 12.93 -23.15 -21.79
C HIS A 121 12.22 -24.45 -21.36
N ARG A 122 11.50 -24.43 -20.23
CA ARG A 122 10.73 -25.58 -19.72
C ARG A 122 9.38 -25.65 -20.41
N ARG A 123 9.33 -26.42 -21.50
CA ARG A 123 8.07 -26.75 -22.20
C ARG A 123 7.25 -27.69 -21.32
N ASN A 124 5.92 -27.54 -21.34
CA ASN A 124 4.97 -28.37 -20.58
C ASN A 124 5.14 -28.33 -19.05
N HIS A 125 5.63 -27.21 -18.49
CA HIS A 125 5.68 -27.02 -17.04
C HIS A 125 4.28 -27.19 -16.42
N ASN A 126 4.17 -28.00 -15.36
CA ASN A 126 2.96 -28.09 -14.55
C ASN A 126 3.11 -27.17 -13.32
N PRO A 127 2.40 -26.03 -13.26
CA PRO A 127 2.51 -25.10 -12.14
C PRO A 127 2.24 -25.79 -10.79
N SER A 128 3.03 -25.47 -9.77
CA SER A 128 2.71 -25.86 -8.38
C SER A 128 1.60 -24.98 -7.80
N HIS A 129 1.01 -25.37 -6.65
CA HIS A 129 -0.01 -24.57 -5.97
C HIS A 129 0.54 -23.18 -5.62
N GLU A 130 1.74 -23.15 -5.06
CA GLU A 130 2.44 -21.94 -4.62
C GLU A 130 2.80 -21.04 -5.79
N GLU A 131 3.22 -21.60 -6.93
CA GLU A 131 3.50 -20.82 -8.13
C GLU A 131 2.24 -20.11 -8.65
N VAL A 132 1.09 -20.79 -8.62
CA VAL A 132 -0.18 -20.19 -9.02
C VAL A 132 -0.62 -19.12 -8.02
N VAL A 133 -0.64 -19.42 -6.72
CA VAL A 133 -1.02 -18.46 -5.67
C VAL A 133 -0.13 -17.22 -5.70
N ALA A 134 1.18 -17.38 -5.84
CA ALA A 134 2.13 -16.29 -5.94
C ALA A 134 1.91 -15.39 -7.17
N SER A 135 1.37 -15.96 -8.26
CA SER A 135 1.11 -15.27 -9.53
C SER A 135 -0.31 -14.69 -9.65
N THR A 136 -1.12 -14.76 -8.60
CA THR A 136 -2.45 -14.14 -8.58
C THR A 136 -2.37 -12.63 -8.39
N GLU A 137 -3.29 -11.91 -9.00
CA GLU A 137 -3.48 -10.48 -8.75
C GLU A 137 -4.21 -10.24 -7.43
N PHE A 138 -3.98 -9.07 -6.80
CA PHE A 138 -4.61 -8.70 -5.53
C PHE A 138 -6.15 -8.78 -5.56
N SER A 139 -6.78 -8.42 -6.68
CA SER A 139 -8.25 -8.50 -6.86
C SER A 139 -8.82 -9.89 -6.56
N THR A 140 -8.05 -10.95 -6.81
CA THR A 140 -8.41 -12.34 -6.52
C THR A 140 -8.81 -12.53 -5.05
N TRP A 141 -8.07 -11.90 -4.14
CA TRP A 141 -8.25 -12.05 -2.70
C TRP A 141 -9.41 -11.19 -2.18
N GLU A 142 -9.71 -10.07 -2.83
CA GLU A 142 -10.95 -9.32 -2.58
C GLU A 142 -12.18 -10.12 -3.00
N PHE A 143 -12.12 -10.79 -4.16
CA PHE A 143 -13.22 -11.66 -4.63
C PHE A 143 -13.42 -12.88 -3.74
N ALA A 144 -12.34 -13.42 -3.16
CA ALA A 144 -12.40 -14.50 -2.19
C ALA A 144 -13.08 -14.10 -0.85
N MET A 145 -13.28 -12.81 -0.61
CA MET A 145 -13.98 -12.28 0.58
C MET A 145 -15.48 -12.06 0.35
N ASN A 146 -16.04 -12.55 -0.77
CA ASN A 146 -17.44 -12.32 -1.10
C ASN A 146 -18.42 -13.09 -0.20
N ASP A 147 -19.56 -12.47 0.09
CA ASP A 147 -20.65 -13.02 0.91
C ASP A 147 -21.25 -14.32 0.36
N GLU A 148 -21.07 -14.60 -0.94
CA GLU A 148 -21.35 -15.90 -1.56
C GLU A 148 -20.65 -17.06 -0.86
N LEU A 149 -19.54 -16.78 -0.17
CA LEU A 149 -18.74 -17.77 0.57
C LEU A 149 -19.02 -17.76 2.09
N LEU A 150 -20.02 -16.99 2.54
CA LEU A 150 -20.39 -16.81 3.95
C LEU A 150 -21.75 -17.44 4.30
N GLY A 151 -21.77 -18.62 4.90
CA GLY A 151 -23.02 -19.25 5.37
C GLY A 151 -22.77 -20.63 5.95
N PRO A 152 -23.80 -21.31 6.48
CA PRO A 152 -23.64 -22.63 7.07
C PRO A 152 -22.91 -23.60 6.12
N GLY A 153 -21.80 -24.18 6.57
CA GLY A 153 -20.98 -25.10 5.77
C GLY A 153 -20.16 -24.46 4.64
N LEU A 154 -20.10 -23.12 4.57
CA LEU A 154 -19.25 -22.38 3.63
C LEU A 154 -18.01 -21.81 4.33
N PHE A 155 -17.01 -21.48 3.51
CA PHE A 155 -15.67 -21.12 3.95
C PHE A 155 -15.63 -20.10 5.09
N TRP A 156 -16.25 -18.92 4.91
CA TRP A 156 -16.13 -17.84 5.89
C TRP A 156 -16.84 -18.16 7.21
N ASN A 157 -17.91 -18.95 7.19
CA ASN A 157 -18.55 -19.36 8.43
C ASN A 157 -17.68 -20.33 9.25
N THR A 158 -16.87 -21.15 8.58
CA THR A 158 -16.03 -22.16 9.24
C THR A 158 -14.64 -21.64 9.60
N MET A 159 -14.06 -20.77 8.76
CA MET A 159 -12.63 -20.42 8.84
C MET A 159 -12.35 -18.98 9.27
N MET A 160 -13.38 -18.21 9.68
CA MET A 160 -13.22 -16.79 10.07
C MET A 160 -12.08 -16.57 11.06
N THR A 161 -12.02 -17.35 12.14
CA THR A 161 -11.00 -17.25 13.20
C THR A 161 -9.65 -17.84 12.80
N GLN A 162 -9.58 -18.53 11.66
CA GLN A 162 -8.32 -18.97 11.07
C GLN A 162 -7.71 -17.90 10.17
N VAL A 163 -8.55 -17.06 9.54
CA VAL A 163 -8.09 -15.93 8.71
C VAL A 163 -7.86 -14.67 9.54
N PHE A 164 -8.78 -14.33 10.46
CA PHE A 164 -8.71 -13.14 11.30
C PHE A 164 -8.24 -13.50 12.72
N LYS A 165 -6.93 -13.35 12.95
CA LYS A 165 -6.27 -13.68 14.23
C LYS A 165 -6.26 -12.52 15.23
N GLY A 166 -6.50 -11.30 14.78
CA GLY A 166 -6.56 -10.11 15.62
C GLY A 166 -7.93 -9.84 16.23
N GLN A 167 -8.03 -8.73 16.95
CA GLN A 167 -9.28 -8.25 17.53
C GLN A 167 -10.26 -7.84 16.42
N TRP A 168 -11.48 -8.37 16.49
CA TRP A 168 -12.51 -8.05 15.51
C TRP A 168 -13.10 -6.66 15.77
N PRO A 169 -13.41 -5.88 14.71
CA PRO A 169 -14.03 -4.56 14.84
C PRO A 169 -15.52 -4.64 15.21
N SER A 170 -16.11 -5.84 15.15
CA SER A 170 -17.52 -6.09 15.47
C SER A 170 -17.66 -7.47 16.12
N GLN A 171 -18.68 -7.63 16.97
CA GLN A 171 -19.07 -8.95 17.47
C GLN A 171 -19.64 -9.86 16.37
N SER A 172 -20.05 -9.28 15.23
CA SER A 172 -20.55 -10.03 14.08
C SER A 172 -19.41 -10.41 13.13
N GLY A 173 -19.28 -11.70 12.83
CA GLY A 173 -18.35 -12.20 11.82
C GLY A 173 -18.66 -11.68 10.41
N ALA A 174 -19.95 -11.53 10.07
CA ALA A 174 -20.37 -10.96 8.78
C ALA A 174 -19.93 -9.50 8.64
N ASN A 175 -20.14 -8.69 9.70
CA ASN A 175 -19.71 -7.29 9.69
C ASN A 175 -18.19 -7.16 9.67
N THR A 176 -17.49 -8.08 10.35
CA THR A 176 -16.02 -8.14 10.33
C THR A 176 -15.50 -8.46 8.92
N LEU A 177 -16.07 -9.47 8.25
CA LEU A 177 -15.71 -9.81 6.87
C LEU A 177 -15.98 -8.64 5.91
N SER A 178 -17.16 -8.03 6.00
CA SER A 178 -17.53 -6.88 5.17
C SER A 178 -16.57 -5.70 5.37
N THR A 179 -16.28 -5.35 6.63
CA THR A 179 -15.30 -4.29 6.97
C THR A 179 -13.92 -4.61 6.40
N ALA A 180 -13.44 -5.84 6.58
CA ALA A 180 -12.14 -6.27 6.06
C ALA A 180 -12.11 -6.22 4.53
N ARG A 181 -13.20 -6.60 3.84
CA ARG A 181 -13.31 -6.53 2.38
C ARG A 181 -13.21 -5.09 1.87
N ASP A 182 -13.88 -4.15 2.54
CA ASP A 182 -13.81 -2.72 2.20
C ASP A 182 -12.40 -2.14 2.41
N GLN A 183 -11.72 -2.56 3.48
CA GLN A 183 -10.31 -2.22 3.70
C GLN A 183 -9.42 -2.78 2.58
N VAL A 184 -9.60 -4.05 2.19
CA VAL A 184 -8.86 -4.68 1.08
C VAL A 184 -9.06 -3.95 -0.24
N LYS A 185 -10.30 -3.60 -0.58
CA LYS A 185 -10.61 -2.80 -1.78
C LYS A 185 -9.90 -1.45 -1.74
N THR A 186 -9.98 -0.74 -0.62
CA THR A 186 -9.31 0.55 -0.41
C THR A 186 -7.80 0.43 -0.61
N ILE A 187 -7.18 -0.59 -0.01
CA ILE A 187 -5.74 -0.84 -0.10
C ILE A 187 -5.33 -1.19 -1.53
N ARG A 188 -6.09 -2.03 -2.22
CA ARG A 188 -5.82 -2.43 -3.62
C ARG A 188 -5.85 -1.23 -4.55
N GLU A 189 -6.90 -0.40 -4.47
CA GLU A 189 -7.02 0.82 -5.28
C GLU A 189 -5.89 1.81 -4.98
N TYR A 190 -5.53 1.95 -3.69
CA TYR A 190 -4.45 2.82 -3.28
C TYR A 190 -3.06 2.31 -3.71
N ARG A 191 -2.85 0.99 -3.70
CA ARG A 191 -1.63 0.38 -4.24
C ARG A 191 -1.50 0.62 -5.74
N ASN A 192 -2.59 0.53 -6.49
CA ASN A 192 -2.57 0.86 -7.92
C ASN A 192 -2.23 2.34 -8.15
N ARG A 193 -2.76 3.24 -7.31
CA ARG A 193 -2.42 4.67 -7.33
C ARG A 193 -0.91 4.91 -7.13
N VAL A 194 -0.30 4.24 -6.14
CA VAL A 194 1.16 4.27 -5.91
C VAL A 194 1.91 3.79 -7.16
N ALA A 195 1.54 2.62 -7.70
CA ALA A 195 2.21 2.03 -8.86
C ALA A 195 2.09 2.88 -10.14
N HIS A 196 1.01 3.65 -10.30
CA HIS A 196 0.81 4.57 -11.43
C HIS A 196 1.42 5.95 -11.22
N ASN A 197 2.13 6.18 -10.10
CA ASN A 197 2.72 7.47 -9.79
C ASN A 197 1.69 8.62 -9.81
N GLU A 198 0.46 8.29 -9.40
CA GLU A 198 -0.60 9.28 -9.26
C GLU A 198 -0.42 10.09 -7.96
N PRO A 199 -0.99 11.30 -7.88
CA PRO A 199 -1.06 12.04 -6.63
C PRO A 199 -1.74 11.20 -5.56
N LEU A 200 -1.05 10.95 -4.44
CA LEU A 200 -1.50 10.08 -3.36
C LEU A 200 -2.67 10.68 -2.57
N TRP A 201 -2.82 11.99 -2.59
CA TRP A 201 -3.87 12.73 -1.89
C TRP A 201 -5.14 12.98 -2.73
N LYS A 202 -5.26 12.39 -3.91
CA LYS A 202 -6.34 12.71 -4.87
C LYS A 202 -7.71 12.20 -4.38
N ALA A 203 -8.44 13.08 -3.68
CA ALA A 203 -9.83 12.89 -3.26
C ALA A 203 -10.62 14.21 -3.36
N TYR A 204 -11.96 14.13 -3.33
CA TYR A 204 -12.85 15.28 -3.53
C TYR A 204 -12.71 16.36 -2.45
N HIS A 205 -12.49 15.96 -1.19
CA HIS A 205 -12.43 16.85 -0.03
C HIS A 205 -11.02 17.35 0.30
N VAL A 206 -10.02 17.06 -0.54
CA VAL A 206 -8.62 17.44 -0.28
C VAL A 206 -8.30 18.74 -1.02
N ASN A 207 -8.22 19.83 -0.25
CA ASN A 207 -8.00 21.18 -0.77
C ASN A 207 -6.74 21.84 -0.20
N THR A 208 -6.21 21.34 0.91
CA THR A 208 -5.01 21.87 1.56
C THR A 208 -3.95 20.79 1.78
N PRO A 209 -2.67 21.16 2.06
CA PRO A 209 -1.65 20.18 2.43
C PRO A 209 -2.02 19.39 3.69
N GLN A 210 -2.75 20.00 4.63
CA GLN A 210 -3.24 19.36 5.84
C GLN A 210 -4.32 18.30 5.51
N ASP A 211 -5.24 18.61 4.60
CA ASP A 211 -6.24 17.63 4.13
C ASP A 211 -5.55 16.45 3.43
N ALA A 212 -4.51 16.73 2.64
CA ALA A 212 -3.73 15.70 1.96
C ALA A 212 -3.07 14.75 2.97
N ILE A 213 -2.42 15.32 4.01
CA ILE A 213 -1.82 14.54 5.10
C ILE A 213 -2.89 13.69 5.80
N ALA A 214 -4.01 14.30 6.20
CA ALA A 214 -5.08 13.60 6.89
C ALA A 214 -5.65 12.45 6.05
N TYR A 215 -5.94 12.70 4.78
CA TYR A 215 -6.43 11.69 3.83
C TYR A 215 -5.44 10.52 3.71
N ILE A 216 -4.15 10.81 3.51
CA ILE A 216 -3.14 9.75 3.37
C ILE A 216 -2.99 8.96 4.68
N ASN A 217 -3.06 9.62 5.84
CA ASN A 217 -3.03 8.95 7.13
C ASN A 217 -4.18 7.95 7.26
N THR A 218 -5.40 8.27 6.78
CA THR A 218 -6.50 7.28 6.78
C THR A 218 -6.16 6.00 5.99
N LYS A 219 -5.34 6.12 4.93
CA LYS A 219 -4.89 4.96 4.15
C LYS A 219 -3.83 4.15 4.89
N ILE A 220 -2.92 4.82 5.58
CA ILE A 220 -1.95 4.15 6.48
C ILE A 220 -2.70 3.40 7.58
N ASP A 221 -3.69 4.05 8.21
CA ASP A 221 -4.51 3.45 9.26
C ASP A 221 -5.29 2.23 8.75
N THR A 222 -5.86 2.32 7.54
CA THR A 222 -6.57 1.20 6.90
C THR A 222 -5.66 -0.01 6.72
N VAL A 223 -4.42 0.22 6.24
CA VAL A 223 -3.41 -0.85 6.09
C VAL A 223 -3.05 -1.44 7.45
N GLU A 224 -2.79 -0.59 8.43
CA GLU A 224 -2.42 -1.01 9.79
C GLU A 224 -3.51 -1.85 10.44
N GLN A 225 -4.77 -1.42 10.34
CA GLN A 225 -5.94 -2.13 10.87
C GLN A 225 -6.12 -3.50 10.21
N LEU A 226 -6.02 -3.59 8.87
CA LEU A 226 -6.15 -4.86 8.18
C LEU A 226 -5.04 -5.84 8.57
N ILE A 227 -3.78 -5.38 8.61
CA ILE A 227 -2.65 -6.23 9.02
C ILE A 227 -2.86 -6.71 10.46
N LYS A 228 -3.26 -5.82 11.38
CA LYS A 228 -3.52 -6.18 12.77
C LYS A 228 -4.65 -7.18 12.92
N LEU A 229 -5.70 -7.09 12.10
CA LEU A 229 -6.80 -8.05 12.06
C LEU A 229 -6.35 -9.43 11.55
N LEU A 230 -5.49 -9.48 10.53
CA LEU A 230 -5.02 -10.72 9.92
C LEU A 230 -3.92 -11.41 10.73
N SER A 231 -2.92 -10.65 11.20
CA SER A 231 -1.78 -11.14 11.99
C SER A 231 -1.24 -10.04 12.91
N PRO A 232 -1.57 -10.10 14.22
CA PRO A 232 -0.98 -9.23 15.24
C PRO A 232 0.56 -9.29 15.27
N GLU A 233 1.16 -10.45 14.99
CA GLU A 233 2.61 -10.64 14.97
C GLU A 233 3.26 -9.90 13.79
N LYS A 234 2.61 -9.90 12.62
CA LYS A 234 3.08 -9.12 11.48
C LYS A 234 2.96 -7.63 11.77
N HIS A 235 1.87 -7.18 12.40
CA HIS A 235 1.72 -5.78 12.83
C HIS A 235 2.84 -5.36 13.79
N ASP A 236 3.16 -6.19 14.79
CA ASP A 236 4.25 -5.95 15.74
C ASP A 236 5.61 -5.86 15.03
N LEU A 237 5.90 -6.79 14.10
CA LEU A 237 7.12 -6.75 13.30
C LEU A 237 7.27 -5.42 12.53
N LEU A 238 6.24 -5.00 11.79
CA LEU A 238 6.28 -3.76 11.00
C LEU A 238 6.39 -2.52 11.89
N THR A 239 5.80 -2.56 13.09
CA THR A 239 5.89 -1.51 14.11
C THR A 239 7.30 -1.40 14.68
N LYS A 240 7.91 -2.52 15.05
CA LYS A 240 9.30 -2.58 15.56
C LYS A 240 10.32 -2.11 14.52
N HIS A 241 10.06 -2.38 13.24
CA HIS A 241 10.85 -1.85 12.12
C HIS A 241 10.43 -0.44 11.67
N ARG A 242 9.52 0.21 12.42
CA ARG A 242 9.12 1.62 12.24
C ARG A 242 8.51 1.97 10.88
N LEU A 243 8.02 0.99 10.12
CA LEU A 243 7.50 1.25 8.77
C LEU A 243 6.27 2.16 8.80
N PHE A 244 5.36 1.96 9.75
CA PHE A 244 4.20 2.85 9.92
C PHE A 244 4.61 4.27 10.32
N SER A 245 5.55 4.41 11.26
CA SER A 245 6.05 5.72 11.68
C SER A 245 6.86 6.42 10.59
N ASN A 246 7.57 5.67 9.74
CA ASN A 246 8.33 6.23 8.62
C ASN A 246 7.38 6.76 7.53
N ALA A 247 6.35 5.99 7.18
CA ALA A 247 5.31 6.45 6.26
C ALA A 247 4.62 7.73 6.78
N ARG A 248 4.27 7.76 8.08
CA ARG A 248 3.68 8.96 8.72
C ARG A 248 4.66 10.14 8.80
N ARG A 249 5.96 9.88 8.99
CA ARG A 249 6.99 10.93 8.94
C ARG A 249 7.02 11.55 7.56
N ILE A 250 7.19 10.76 6.50
CA ILE A 250 7.21 11.29 5.13
C ILE A 250 5.88 11.99 4.80
N ASN A 251 4.76 11.50 5.31
CA ASN A 251 3.45 12.18 5.22
C ASN A 251 3.27 13.28 6.29
N SER A 252 4.18 14.25 6.36
CA SER A 252 4.11 15.36 7.31
C SER A 252 4.39 16.70 6.66
N LEU A 253 3.95 17.80 7.30
CA LEU A 253 4.24 19.15 6.84
C LEU A 253 5.73 19.48 6.84
N SER A 254 6.51 18.90 7.76
CA SER A 254 7.96 19.11 7.83
C SER A 254 8.64 18.51 6.61
N GLU A 255 8.25 17.30 6.20
CA GLU A 255 8.77 16.64 5.00
C GLU A 255 8.27 17.32 3.71
N ILE A 256 7.00 17.70 3.62
CA ILE A 256 6.47 18.49 2.48
C ILE A 256 7.28 19.79 2.33
N THR A 257 7.48 20.54 3.41
CA THR A 257 8.30 21.77 3.40
C THR A 257 9.73 21.49 2.95
N ARG A 258 10.35 20.43 3.48
CA ARG A 258 11.71 20.02 3.15
C ARG A 258 11.88 19.68 1.67
N PHE A 259 10.90 19.01 1.07
CA PHE A 259 10.93 18.70 -0.36
C PHE A 259 10.63 19.93 -1.23
N ARG A 260 9.75 20.83 -0.75
CA ARG A 260 9.36 22.05 -1.46
C ARG A 260 10.52 23.05 -1.58
N THR A 261 11.26 23.28 -0.50
CA THR A 261 12.32 24.31 -0.45
C THR A 261 13.71 23.71 -0.19
N THR A 262 14.77 24.49 -0.31
CA THR A 262 15.99 24.22 0.47
C THR A 262 15.76 24.85 1.82
N GLY A 263 15.44 24.04 2.83
CA GLY A 263 15.28 24.55 4.18
C GLY A 263 16.55 25.27 4.67
N ASN A 264 16.39 26.19 5.61
CA ASN A 264 17.54 26.77 6.31
C ASN A 264 18.12 25.71 7.24
N ALA A 265 19.29 25.18 6.88
CA ALA A 265 19.97 24.20 7.70
C ALA A 265 20.40 24.80 9.05
N GLN A 266 20.02 24.15 10.14
CA GLN A 266 20.48 24.49 11.49
C GLN A 266 21.99 24.26 11.58
N TRP A 267 22.74 25.27 12.02
CA TRP A 267 24.16 25.09 12.32
C TRP A 267 24.33 24.34 13.63
N LEU A 268 25.16 23.29 13.62
CA LEU A 268 25.52 22.54 14.82
C LEU A 268 26.94 22.95 15.23
N GLY A 269 27.04 23.91 16.14
CA GLY A 269 28.33 24.44 16.63
C GLY A 269 28.91 23.64 17.79
N SER A 270 28.09 22.81 18.44
CA SER A 270 28.46 22.01 19.61
C SER A 270 27.81 20.63 19.62
N PHE A 271 28.33 19.72 20.44
CA PHE A 271 27.69 18.42 20.71
C PHE A 271 26.30 18.58 21.36
N GLY A 272 26.08 19.66 22.10
CA GLY A 272 24.76 20.00 22.66
C GLY A 272 23.73 20.29 21.56
N ASP A 273 24.13 20.95 20.48
CA ASP A 273 23.25 21.22 19.33
C ASP A 273 22.87 19.93 18.61
N VAL A 274 23.84 19.01 18.43
CA VAL A 274 23.60 17.67 17.84
C VAL A 274 22.58 16.91 18.68
N THR A 275 22.77 16.89 20.01
CA THR A 275 21.86 16.21 20.95
C THR A 275 20.47 16.82 20.89
N SER A 276 20.37 18.14 20.85
CA SER A 276 19.08 18.85 20.79
C SER A 276 18.34 18.58 19.48
N ALA A 277 19.05 18.61 18.35
CA ALA A 277 18.49 18.27 17.04
C ALA A 277 18.03 16.80 16.99
N PHE A 278 18.79 15.87 17.58
CA PHE A 278 18.40 14.46 17.67
C PHE A 278 17.15 14.25 18.54
N LEU A 279 17.11 14.86 19.73
CA LEU A 279 15.94 14.78 20.62
C LEU A 279 14.69 15.38 19.98
N HIS A 280 14.83 16.51 19.27
CA HIS A 280 13.74 17.11 18.50
C HIS A 280 13.27 16.17 17.38
N ALA A 281 14.19 15.63 16.58
CA ALA A 281 13.87 14.72 15.49
C ALA A 281 13.08 13.50 16.01
N ARG A 282 13.56 12.90 17.11
CA ARG A 282 12.95 11.74 17.77
C ARG A 282 11.58 12.06 18.36
N GLY A 283 11.45 13.18 19.08
CA GLY A 283 10.22 13.57 19.76
C GLY A 283 9.07 13.92 18.81
N CYS A 284 9.39 14.55 17.69
CA CYS A 284 8.40 15.00 16.70
C CYS A 284 8.27 14.07 15.48
N ASN A 285 9.03 12.96 15.45
CA ASN A 285 9.16 12.09 14.29
C ASN A 285 9.34 12.87 12.98
N SER A 286 10.22 13.88 12.99
CA SER A 286 10.44 14.83 11.89
C SER A 286 11.93 14.97 11.60
N PRO A 287 12.33 15.18 10.33
CA PRO A 287 13.73 15.40 10.02
C PRO A 287 14.21 16.77 10.51
N VAL A 288 15.49 16.86 10.87
CA VAL A 288 16.17 18.15 11.07
C VAL A 288 17.24 18.31 10.01
N LEU A 289 17.17 19.39 9.24
CA LEU A 289 18.19 19.75 8.26
C LEU A 289 19.31 20.52 8.97
N CYS A 290 20.53 19.99 8.90
CA CYS A 290 21.67 20.45 9.67
C CYS A 290 22.86 20.77 8.76
N LYS A 291 23.81 21.57 9.27
CA LYS A 291 25.13 21.82 8.67
C LYS A 291 26.19 21.93 9.75
N LEU A 292 27.42 21.48 9.46
CA LEU A 292 28.53 21.54 10.41
C LEU A 292 29.20 22.91 10.44
N SER A 293 29.20 23.63 9.32
CA SER A 293 29.69 25.01 9.26
C SER A 293 28.99 25.80 8.14
N PRO A 294 29.19 27.12 8.06
CA PRO A 294 28.83 27.89 6.86
C PRO A 294 29.53 27.30 5.62
N GLY A 295 28.79 27.15 4.51
CA GLY A 295 29.32 26.63 3.24
C GLY A 295 29.44 25.11 3.12
N THR A 296 29.26 24.32 4.19
CA THR A 296 29.22 22.86 4.06
C THR A 296 27.90 22.37 3.50
N GLU A 297 27.94 21.25 2.78
CA GLU A 297 26.73 20.56 2.35
C GLU A 297 25.84 20.19 3.55
N PRO A 298 24.52 20.43 3.46
CA PRO A 298 23.61 20.10 4.53
C PRO A 298 23.33 18.60 4.58
N PHE A 299 23.05 18.08 5.78
CA PHE A 299 22.67 16.70 6.02
C PHE A 299 21.40 16.61 6.86
N LEU A 300 20.80 15.42 6.94
CA LEU A 300 19.58 15.19 7.72
C LEU A 300 19.88 14.36 8.97
N ILE A 301 19.39 14.84 10.12
CA ILE A 301 19.17 13.99 11.28
C ILE A 301 17.74 13.48 11.18
N ILE A 302 17.59 12.16 11.03
CA ILE A 302 16.29 11.49 10.98
C ILE A 302 16.02 10.77 12.30
N PRO A 303 14.75 10.70 12.75
CA PRO A 303 14.39 9.91 13.92
C PRO A 303 14.70 8.42 13.68
N GLN A 304 15.50 7.81 14.55
CA GLN A 304 15.72 6.36 14.59
C GLN A 304 14.64 5.62 15.36
#